data_AF-A0A8X8KB62-F1
#
_entry.id   AF-A0A8X8KB62-F1
#
_cell.length_a   1.000
_cell.length_b   1.000
_cell.length_c   1.000
_cell.angle_alpha   90.00
_cell.angle_beta   90.00
_cell.angle_gamma   90.00
#
_symmetry.space_group_name_H-M   'P 1'
#
loop_
_entity.id
_entity.type
_entity.pdbx_description
1 polymer ?
#
loop_
_entity_poly.entity_id
_entity_poly.type
_entity_poly.pdbx_seq_one_letter_code
_entity_poly.pdbx_strand_id
1 'polypeptide(L)'
;MNNIPVHISNTEAFTNVLGWVMANNQRYFVAAGILCRKSAMDFILPSLHAGQGINTDKQHFLSLGKKRYVAKKGLADGGIARAMILPSAYSVRDGESEDDDADAQSINTVLWYNVADPGLRIWSHIRTHTPIPVLDVWREPVMDMLRDTDMVDQLRVESGLGACGYDRLAPVEFAISDGLWGGVMVRADDDDIGLVTRHLLKIGKLHITH
;
A
#
# COMPACT_ATOMS: atom_id res chain seq x y z
N MET A 1 -20.63 3.90 13.63
CA MET A 1 -19.76 3.35 12.57
C MET A 1 -20.66 2.70 11.54
N ASN A 2 -20.61 3.14 10.28
CA ASN A 2 -21.41 2.57 9.22
C ASN A 2 -20.74 1.29 8.72
N ASN A 3 -21.35 0.15 9.01
CA ASN A 3 -20.93 -1.13 8.48
C ASN A 3 -21.56 -1.32 7.09
N ILE A 4 -20.74 -1.63 6.09
CA ILE A 4 -21.20 -1.82 4.70
C ILE A 4 -21.04 -3.29 4.33
N PRO A 5 -22.04 -3.90 3.67
CA PRO A 5 -21.95 -5.28 3.22
C PRO A 5 -20.85 -5.44 2.16
N VAL A 6 -20.11 -6.53 2.26
CA VAL A 6 -19.08 -6.94 1.31
C VAL A 6 -19.17 -8.44 1.07
N HIS A 7 -18.75 -8.87 -0.11
CA HIS A 7 -18.65 -10.27 -0.48
C HIS A 7 -17.19 -10.63 -0.73
N ILE A 8 -16.74 -11.69 -0.09
CA ILE A 8 -15.40 -12.27 -0.27
C ILE A 8 -15.61 -13.72 -0.65
N SER A 9 -15.21 -14.09 -1.86
CA SER A 9 -15.66 -15.35 -2.46
C SER A 9 -17.19 -15.39 -2.51
N ASN A 10 -17.80 -16.46 -1.98
CA ASN A 10 -19.23 -16.63 -1.81
C ASN A 10 -19.72 -16.35 -0.37
N THR A 11 -18.93 -15.63 0.45
CA THR A 11 -19.28 -15.37 1.84
C THR A 11 -19.57 -13.88 2.06
N GLU A 12 -20.75 -13.58 2.59
CA GLU A 12 -21.14 -12.23 3.00
C GLU A 12 -20.47 -11.85 4.33
N ALA A 13 -19.97 -10.63 4.39
CA ALA A 13 -19.42 -10.01 5.59
C ALA A 13 -19.81 -8.53 5.64
N PHE A 14 -19.46 -7.88 6.73
CA PHE A 14 -19.52 -6.43 6.82
C PHE A 14 -18.11 -5.87 6.93
N THR A 15 -17.92 -4.66 6.42
CA THR A 15 -16.69 -3.91 6.65
C THR A 15 -16.98 -2.54 7.24
N ASN A 16 -16.12 -2.12 8.17
CA ASN A 16 -16.13 -0.75 8.73
C ASN A 16 -14.92 0.07 8.29
N VAL A 17 -13.96 -0.56 7.61
CA VAL A 17 -12.77 0.08 7.03
C VAL A 17 -12.45 -0.62 5.73
N LEU A 18 -12.30 0.11 4.63
CA LEU A 18 -11.86 -0.42 3.33
C LEU A 18 -10.98 0.61 2.64
N GLY A 19 -9.67 0.37 2.70
CA GLY A 19 -8.64 1.14 1.99
C GLY A 19 -8.23 0.43 0.70
N TRP A 20 -8.05 1.20 -0.37
CA TRP A 20 -7.62 0.71 -1.67
C TRP A 20 -6.69 1.69 -2.38
N VAL A 21 -5.94 1.19 -3.36
CA VAL A 21 -5.02 1.99 -4.20
C VAL A 21 -5.31 1.71 -5.66
N MET A 22 -5.10 2.72 -6.50
CA MET A 22 -5.07 2.54 -7.95
C MET A 22 -3.65 2.15 -8.36
N ALA A 23 -3.48 0.99 -8.99
CA ALA A 23 -2.25 0.62 -9.65
C ALA A 23 -2.60 -0.04 -10.99
N ASN A 24 -1.91 0.36 -12.06
CA ASN A 24 -2.11 -0.22 -13.40
C ASN A 24 -3.60 -0.22 -13.85
N ASN A 25 -4.30 0.89 -13.57
CA ASN A 25 -5.74 1.07 -13.83
C ASN A 25 -6.68 0.06 -13.12
N GLN A 26 -6.19 -0.61 -12.09
CA GLN A 26 -6.94 -1.54 -11.27
C GLN A 26 -6.96 -1.09 -9.80
N ARG A 27 -8.05 -1.42 -9.10
CA ARG A 27 -8.23 -1.11 -7.67
C ARG A 27 -7.79 -2.30 -6.84
N TYR A 28 -6.74 -2.13 -6.05
CA TYR A 28 -6.28 -3.15 -5.12
C TYR A 28 -6.65 -2.77 -3.69
N PHE A 29 -7.27 -3.67 -2.93
CA PHE A 29 -7.51 -3.41 -1.52
C PHE A 29 -6.22 -3.57 -0.71
N VAL A 30 -5.99 -2.65 0.21
CA VAL A 30 -4.77 -2.60 1.03
C VAL A 30 -5.09 -2.49 2.51
N ALA A 31 -6.35 -2.33 2.90
CA ALA A 31 -6.75 -2.43 4.30
C ALA A 31 -8.22 -2.84 4.36
N ALA A 32 -8.57 -3.78 5.23
CA ALA A 32 -9.97 -4.10 5.46
C ALA A 32 -10.24 -4.44 6.94
N GLY A 33 -11.28 -3.84 7.51
CA GLY A 33 -11.82 -4.20 8.82
C GLY A 33 -13.07 -5.06 8.65
N ILE A 34 -12.92 -6.38 8.69
CA ILE A 34 -14.01 -7.34 8.43
C ILE A 34 -14.73 -7.72 9.72
N LEU A 35 -16.06 -7.76 9.67
CA LEU A 35 -16.96 -8.18 10.73
C LEU A 35 -17.94 -9.22 10.18
N CYS A 36 -17.99 -10.41 10.76
CA CYS A 36 -18.94 -11.45 10.37
C CYS A 36 -19.13 -12.50 11.48
N ARG A 37 -19.97 -13.52 11.25
CA ARG A 37 -20.06 -14.65 12.17
C ARG A 37 -18.73 -15.40 12.24
N LYS A 38 -18.39 -15.98 13.39
CA LYS A 38 -17.14 -16.73 13.59
C LYS A 38 -16.92 -17.79 12.51
N SER A 39 -17.96 -18.55 12.16
CA SER A 39 -17.91 -19.57 11.11
C SER A 39 -17.60 -18.99 9.73
N ALA A 40 -18.18 -17.82 9.38
CA ALA A 40 -17.90 -17.14 8.12
C ALA A 40 -16.45 -16.64 8.06
N MET A 41 -15.91 -16.14 9.18
CA MET A 41 -14.52 -15.67 9.26
C MET A 41 -13.52 -16.80 8.95
N ASP A 42 -13.84 -18.03 9.34
CA ASP A 42 -12.99 -19.19 9.09
C ASP A 42 -12.94 -19.58 7.59
N PHE A 43 -13.87 -19.10 6.76
CA PHE A 43 -13.81 -19.19 5.30
C PHE A 43 -13.17 -17.96 4.65
N ILE A 44 -13.49 -16.77 5.15
CA ILE A 44 -13.03 -15.49 4.58
C ILE A 44 -11.51 -15.35 4.67
N LEU A 45 -10.90 -15.65 5.81
CA LEU A 45 -9.45 -15.46 5.98
C LEU A 45 -8.65 -16.33 5.00
N PRO A 46 -8.91 -17.65 4.87
CA PRO A 46 -8.28 -18.46 3.83
C PRO A 46 -8.50 -17.92 2.41
N SER A 47 -9.70 -17.45 2.07
CA SER A 47 -10.00 -16.87 0.75
C SER A 47 -9.13 -15.63 0.46
N LEU A 48 -9.00 -14.71 1.42
CA LEU A 48 -8.14 -13.54 1.27
C LEU A 48 -6.66 -13.94 1.15
N HIS A 49 -6.20 -14.90 1.96
CA HIS A 49 -4.84 -15.43 1.85
C HIS A 49 -4.59 -16.18 0.54
N ALA A 50 -5.63 -16.72 -0.11
CA ALA A 50 -5.58 -17.33 -1.43
C ALA A 50 -5.60 -16.30 -2.58
N GLY A 51 -5.61 -15.00 -2.28
CA GLY A 51 -5.56 -13.94 -3.29
C GLY A 51 -6.94 -13.49 -3.79
N GLN A 52 -8.04 -13.83 -3.09
CA GLN A 52 -9.36 -13.35 -3.50
C GLN A 52 -9.58 -11.89 -3.08
N GLY A 53 -10.22 -11.13 -3.98
CA GLY A 53 -10.57 -9.73 -3.76
C GLY A 53 -11.78 -9.52 -2.84
N ILE A 54 -12.13 -8.26 -2.63
CA ILE A 54 -13.30 -7.81 -1.89
C ILE A 54 -14.29 -7.19 -2.88
N ASN A 55 -15.54 -7.62 -2.83
CA ASN A 55 -16.62 -7.06 -3.63
C ASN A 55 -17.55 -6.23 -2.75
N THR A 56 -17.94 -5.07 -3.25
CA THR A 56 -19.13 -4.34 -2.82
C THR A 56 -20.15 -4.38 -3.95
N ASP A 57 -21.39 -3.97 -3.69
CA ASP A 57 -22.44 -3.91 -4.72
C ASP A 57 -22.06 -3.02 -5.92
N LYS A 58 -21.13 -2.08 -5.74
CA LYS A 58 -20.77 -1.07 -6.74
C LYS A 58 -19.36 -1.25 -7.31
N GLN A 59 -18.48 -1.92 -6.58
CA GLN A 59 -17.04 -1.88 -6.84
C GLN A 59 -16.38 -3.21 -6.50
N HIS A 60 -15.46 -3.61 -7.36
CA HIS A 60 -14.56 -4.74 -7.14
C HIS A 60 -13.17 -4.22 -6.74
N PHE A 61 -12.60 -4.80 -5.69
CA PHE A 61 -11.25 -4.52 -5.22
C PHE A 61 -10.42 -5.79 -5.28
N LEU A 62 -9.41 -5.80 -6.15
CA LEU A 62 -8.48 -6.91 -6.32
C LEU A 62 -7.59 -7.09 -5.09
N SER A 63 -7.09 -8.31 -4.95
CA SER A 63 -6.10 -8.66 -3.94
C SER A 63 -4.69 -8.27 -4.39
N LEU A 64 -3.82 -7.94 -3.45
CA LEU A 64 -2.37 -7.81 -3.67
C LEU A 64 -1.69 -9.16 -3.95
N GLY A 65 -2.43 -10.28 -3.85
CA GLY A 65 -1.95 -11.62 -4.16
C GLY A 65 -1.97 -12.57 -2.97
N LYS A 66 -1.55 -13.81 -3.21
CA LYS A 66 -1.53 -14.88 -2.21
C LYS A 66 -0.56 -14.57 -1.06
N LYS A 67 -0.96 -14.88 0.17
CA LYS A 67 -0.15 -14.70 1.40
C LYS A 67 0.39 -13.27 1.61
N ARG A 68 -0.17 -12.26 0.93
CA ARG A 68 0.25 -10.84 1.04
C ARG A 68 -0.39 -10.09 2.18
N TYR A 69 -1.26 -10.73 2.95
CA TYR A 69 -1.95 -10.10 4.06
C TYR A 69 -1.64 -10.82 5.37
N VAL A 70 -1.60 -10.04 6.44
CA VAL A 70 -1.71 -10.49 7.82
C VAL A 70 -3.09 -10.14 8.34
N ALA A 71 -3.68 -11.06 9.10
CA ALA A 71 -4.98 -10.87 9.73
C ALA A 71 -4.84 -10.90 11.24
N LYS A 72 -5.29 -9.84 11.92
CA LYS A 72 -5.44 -9.84 13.37
C LYS A 72 -6.89 -10.08 13.75
N LYS A 73 -7.21 -11.32 14.14
CA LYS A 73 -8.56 -11.72 14.57
C LYS A 73 -8.80 -11.28 16.03
N GLY A 74 -10.00 -10.77 16.27
CA GLY A 74 -10.56 -10.55 17.58
C GLY A 74 -11.94 -11.20 17.67
N LEU A 75 -12.31 -11.64 18.86
CA LEU A 75 -13.69 -12.03 19.15
C LEU A 75 -14.48 -10.79 19.55
N ALA A 76 -15.72 -10.72 19.08
CA ALA A 76 -16.76 -9.87 19.62
C ALA A 76 -17.81 -10.76 20.29
N ASP A 77 -18.69 -10.16 21.08
CA ASP A 77 -19.75 -10.89 21.76
C ASP A 77 -20.77 -11.49 20.77
N GLY A 78 -21.49 -12.53 21.20
CA GLY A 78 -22.59 -13.11 20.43
C GLY A 78 -22.17 -13.95 19.21
N GLY A 79 -20.96 -14.49 19.19
CA GLY A 79 -20.48 -15.36 18.09
C GLY A 79 -20.02 -14.58 16.84
N ILE A 80 -19.84 -13.27 16.98
CA ILE A 80 -19.30 -12.39 15.94
C ILE A 80 -17.77 -12.36 16.07
N ALA A 81 -17.09 -12.40 14.92
CA ALA A 81 -15.65 -12.21 14.82
C ALA A 81 -15.36 -10.91 14.07
N ARG A 82 -14.27 -10.25 14.49
CA ARG A 82 -13.69 -9.10 13.79
C ARG A 82 -12.28 -9.45 13.35
N ALA A 83 -11.86 -8.98 12.18
CA ALA A 83 -10.50 -9.12 11.71
C ALA A 83 -10.04 -7.82 11.05
N MET A 84 -8.83 -7.39 11.40
CA MET A 84 -8.13 -6.35 10.65
C MET A 84 -7.18 -7.03 9.67
N ILE A 85 -7.32 -6.73 8.40
CA ILE A 85 -6.55 -7.28 7.28
C ILE A 85 -5.64 -6.18 6.76
N LEU A 86 -4.33 -6.38 6.85
CA LEU A 86 -3.31 -5.43 6.39
C LEU A 86 -2.24 -6.16 5.56
N PRO A 87 -1.57 -5.49 4.61
CA PRO A 87 -0.47 -6.03 3.86
C PRO A 87 0.67 -6.47 4.77
N SER A 88 1.23 -7.63 4.47
CA SER A 88 2.45 -8.15 5.07
C SER A 88 3.66 -7.46 4.45
N ALA A 89 4.67 -7.15 5.26
CA ALA A 89 5.99 -6.74 4.76
C ALA A 89 6.75 -7.92 4.10
N TYR A 90 6.30 -9.16 4.34
CA TYR A 90 6.89 -10.37 3.78
C TYR A 90 5.97 -10.90 2.67
N SER A 91 6.44 -10.85 1.42
CA SER A 91 5.84 -11.58 0.30
C SER A 91 6.41 -13.00 0.25
N VAL A 92 5.55 -14.02 0.20
CA VAL A 92 5.99 -15.38 -0.13
C VAL A 92 5.85 -15.55 -1.64
N ARG A 93 6.98 -15.67 -2.34
CA ARG A 93 7.01 -16.07 -3.75
C ARG A 93 6.81 -17.58 -3.81
N ASP A 94 5.58 -18.02 -4.09
CA ASP A 94 5.36 -19.38 -4.59
C ASP A 94 5.71 -19.32 -6.09
N GLY A 95 6.77 -20.00 -6.51
CA GLY A 95 7.37 -19.90 -7.85
C GLY A 95 6.56 -20.50 -9.00
N GLU A 96 5.22 -20.36 -9.01
CA GLU A 96 4.33 -21.03 -9.96
C GLU A 96 3.43 -20.10 -10.80
N SER A 97 3.50 -18.77 -10.65
CA SER A 97 2.73 -17.83 -11.50
C SER A 97 3.58 -16.62 -11.91
N GLU A 98 4.14 -16.66 -13.13
CA GLU A 98 5.12 -15.67 -13.61
C GLU A 98 4.51 -14.39 -14.22
N ASP A 99 3.24 -14.36 -14.64
CA ASP A 99 2.81 -13.25 -15.53
C ASP A 99 1.82 -12.22 -14.93
N ASP A 100 0.90 -12.58 -14.02
CA ASP A 100 -0.09 -11.63 -13.45
C ASP A 100 0.26 -11.14 -12.02
N ASP A 101 1.20 -11.81 -11.34
CA ASP A 101 1.54 -11.54 -9.93
C ASP A 101 2.71 -10.55 -9.75
N ALA A 102 3.46 -10.25 -10.82
CA ALA A 102 4.68 -9.43 -10.73
C ALA A 102 4.38 -7.98 -10.28
N ASP A 103 3.32 -7.38 -10.81
CA ASP A 103 2.95 -6.00 -10.52
C ASP A 103 2.37 -5.84 -9.12
N ALA A 104 1.46 -6.73 -8.71
CA ALA A 104 0.92 -6.72 -7.36
C ALA A 104 2.01 -6.96 -6.31
N GLN A 105 3.01 -7.80 -6.61
CA GLN A 105 4.20 -8.04 -5.77
C GLN A 105 5.02 -6.77 -5.50
N SER A 106 5.00 -5.79 -6.41
CA SER A 106 5.73 -4.51 -6.24
C SER A 106 4.99 -3.48 -5.36
N ILE A 107 3.71 -3.70 -5.04
CA ILE A 107 2.90 -2.74 -4.27
C ILE A 107 3.28 -2.82 -2.79
N ASN A 108 4.06 -1.83 -2.33
CA ASN A 108 4.32 -1.59 -0.92
C ASN A 108 3.38 -0.49 -0.40
N THR A 109 2.85 -0.66 0.81
CA THR A 109 1.97 0.35 1.41
C THR A 109 2.39 0.68 2.83
N VAL A 110 2.38 1.97 3.15
CA VAL A 110 2.52 2.48 4.51
C VAL A 110 1.15 2.94 4.97
N LEU A 111 0.61 2.33 6.02
CA LEU A 111 -0.70 2.64 6.57
C LEU A 111 -0.56 3.24 7.96
N TRP A 112 -1.49 4.11 8.33
CA TRP A 112 -1.57 4.69 9.67
C TRP A 112 -3.01 4.93 10.11
N TYR A 113 -3.17 5.05 11.42
CA TYR A 113 -4.43 5.40 12.07
C TYR A 113 -4.17 6.53 13.06
N ASN A 114 -4.84 7.66 12.87
CA ASN A 114 -4.78 8.84 13.74
C ASN A 114 -3.34 9.28 14.08
N VAL A 115 -2.57 9.69 13.07
CA VAL A 115 -1.16 10.08 13.21
C VAL A 115 -0.97 11.55 12.84
N ALA A 116 -0.21 12.27 13.68
CA ALA A 116 0.04 13.71 13.52
C ALA A 116 1.01 14.05 12.36
N ASP A 117 2.06 13.24 12.14
CA ASP A 117 3.01 13.41 11.02
C ASP A 117 3.06 12.13 10.16
N PRO A 118 2.20 12.03 9.12
CA PRO A 118 2.26 10.96 8.14
C PRO A 118 3.56 10.96 7.32
N GLY A 119 4.12 12.14 7.04
CA GLY A 119 5.33 12.29 6.23
C GLY A 119 6.53 11.58 6.83
N LEU A 120 6.68 11.64 8.16
CA LEU A 120 7.70 10.89 8.88
C LEU A 120 7.58 9.36 8.70
N ARG A 121 6.36 8.81 8.64
CA ARG A 121 6.15 7.37 8.45
C ARG A 121 6.56 6.91 7.06
N ILE A 122 6.19 7.69 6.04
CA ILE A 122 6.57 7.40 4.65
C ILE A 122 8.09 7.49 4.51
N TRP A 123 8.69 8.55 5.05
CA TRP A 123 10.13 8.74 5.05
C TRP A 123 10.89 7.60 5.75
N SER A 124 10.42 7.20 6.93
CA SER A 124 11.02 6.08 7.66
C SER A 124 10.96 4.80 6.86
N HIS A 125 9.84 4.54 6.15
CA HIS A 125 9.72 3.39 5.27
C HIS A 125 10.74 3.44 4.13
N ILE A 126 10.84 4.56 3.40
CA ILE A 126 11.81 4.73 2.32
C ILE A 126 13.23 4.48 2.83
N ARG A 127 13.63 5.19 3.90
CA ARG A 127 14.98 5.09 4.48
C ARG A 127 15.34 3.67 4.96
N THR A 128 14.37 2.92 5.47
CA THR A 128 14.61 1.56 5.96
C THR A 128 14.73 0.52 4.84
N HIS A 129 14.10 0.75 3.68
CA HIS A 129 14.02 -0.24 2.61
C HIS A 129 14.94 0.06 1.42
N THR A 130 15.55 1.25 1.36
CA THR A 130 16.54 1.60 0.35
C THR A 130 17.98 1.47 0.89
N PRO A 131 18.95 0.99 0.10
CA PRO A 131 20.37 1.02 0.46
C PRO A 131 20.99 2.41 0.27
N ILE A 132 20.26 3.38 -0.29
CA ILE A 132 20.77 4.73 -0.57
C ILE A 132 20.84 5.53 0.73
N PRO A 133 22.02 6.09 1.08
CA PRO A 133 22.18 6.84 2.32
C PRO A 133 21.48 8.21 2.21
N VAL A 134 20.25 8.28 2.68
CA VAL A 134 19.46 9.52 2.77
C VAL A 134 19.47 10.09 4.18
N LEU A 135 19.59 11.42 4.31
CA LEU A 135 19.59 12.12 5.60
C LEU A 135 18.19 12.61 5.96
N ASP A 136 17.87 12.69 7.26
CA ASP A 136 16.54 13.15 7.71
C ASP A 136 16.22 14.59 7.29
N VAL A 137 17.24 15.45 7.21
CA VAL A 137 17.10 16.82 6.68
C VAL A 137 16.72 16.88 5.20
N TRP A 138 16.86 15.77 4.46
CA TRP A 138 16.48 15.67 3.05
C TRP A 138 15.03 15.21 2.84
N ARG A 139 14.31 14.89 3.91
CA ARG A 139 12.94 14.35 3.84
C ARG A 139 12.03 15.14 2.91
N GLU A 140 11.79 16.41 3.22
CA GLU A 140 10.85 17.25 2.45
C GLU A 140 11.23 17.36 0.97
N PRO A 141 12.45 17.81 0.60
CA PRO A 141 12.79 18.00 -0.81
C PRO A 141 12.78 16.68 -1.61
N VAL A 142 13.20 15.56 -1.01
CA VAL A 142 13.15 14.25 -1.68
C VAL A 142 11.70 13.78 -1.85
N MET A 143 10.88 13.88 -0.80
CA MET A 143 9.47 13.50 -0.84
C MET A 143 8.68 14.33 -1.84
N ASP A 144 8.93 15.64 -1.93
CA ASP A 144 8.27 16.53 -2.88
C ASP A 144 8.64 16.17 -4.33
N MET A 145 9.93 15.90 -4.59
CA MET A 145 10.37 15.47 -5.92
C MET A 145 9.82 14.08 -6.29
N LEU A 146 9.75 13.14 -5.35
CA LEU A 146 9.18 11.81 -5.61
C LEU A 146 7.66 11.86 -5.91
N ARG A 147 6.96 12.92 -5.53
CA ARG A 147 5.55 13.13 -5.91
C ARG A 147 5.39 13.69 -7.33
N ASP A 148 6.46 14.20 -7.93
CA ASP A 148 6.46 14.74 -9.29
C ASP A 148 6.81 13.65 -10.30
N THR A 149 5.78 12.91 -10.74
CA THR A 149 5.91 11.78 -11.66
C THR A 149 6.62 12.17 -12.96
N ASP A 150 6.29 13.33 -13.53
CA ASP A 150 6.87 13.82 -14.79
C ASP A 150 8.37 14.10 -14.62
N MET A 151 8.74 14.76 -13.52
CA MET A 151 10.14 15.07 -13.24
C MET A 151 10.97 13.81 -12.98
N VAL A 152 10.46 12.84 -12.21
CA VAL A 152 11.19 11.59 -11.97
C VAL A 152 11.35 10.79 -13.27
N ASP A 153 10.31 10.70 -14.10
CA ASP A 153 10.41 10.04 -15.41
C ASP A 153 11.41 10.72 -16.35
N GLN A 154 11.46 12.06 -16.34
CA GLN A 154 12.49 12.80 -17.07
C GLN A 154 13.90 12.41 -16.57
N LEU A 155 14.14 12.38 -15.26
CA LEU A 155 15.43 11.99 -14.68
C LEU A 155 15.85 10.56 -15.02
N ARG A 156 14.87 9.64 -15.10
CA ARG A 156 15.09 8.25 -15.53
C ARG A 156 15.57 8.22 -16.98
N VAL A 157 14.84 8.87 -17.88
CA VAL A 157 15.18 8.94 -19.31
C VAL A 157 16.55 9.56 -19.53
N GLU A 158 16.86 10.68 -18.86
CA GLU A 158 18.17 11.33 -18.91
C GLU A 158 19.32 10.43 -18.41
N SER A 159 19.00 9.45 -17.57
CA SER A 159 19.96 8.49 -17.03
C SER A 159 20.01 7.17 -17.81
N GLY A 160 19.30 7.08 -18.93
CA GLY A 160 19.25 5.88 -19.78
C GLY A 160 18.28 4.79 -19.29
N LEU A 161 17.43 5.09 -18.30
CA LEU A 161 16.35 4.22 -17.85
C LEU A 161 15.05 4.55 -18.60
N GLY A 162 14.13 3.59 -18.65
CA GLY A 162 12.78 3.84 -19.18
C GLY A 162 11.94 4.67 -18.21
N ALA A 163 11.05 5.51 -18.77
CA ALA A 163 9.99 6.17 -18.00
C ALA A 163 9.00 5.14 -17.45
N CYS A 164 8.52 5.38 -16.24
CA CYS A 164 7.60 4.48 -15.54
C CYS A 164 6.14 4.83 -15.79
N GLY A 165 5.81 6.12 -15.91
CA GLY A 165 4.45 6.61 -16.17
C GLY A 165 3.47 6.40 -15.02
N TYR A 166 3.97 6.15 -13.80
CA TYR A 166 3.15 5.95 -12.61
C TYR A 166 3.67 6.75 -11.41
N ASP A 167 2.74 7.03 -10.48
CA ASP A 167 3.06 7.72 -9.24
C ASP A 167 3.92 6.86 -8.32
N ARG A 168 5.00 7.44 -7.80
CA ARG A 168 5.90 6.78 -6.84
C ARG A 168 5.29 6.76 -5.45
N LEU A 169 4.49 7.77 -5.14
CA LEU A 169 3.80 7.96 -3.87
C LEU A 169 2.33 8.26 -4.15
N ALA A 170 1.50 7.22 -4.23
CA ALA A 170 0.06 7.37 -4.47
C ALA A 170 -0.72 7.23 -3.16
N PRO A 171 -1.67 8.13 -2.84
CA PRO A 171 -2.46 8.02 -1.62
C PRO A 171 -3.34 6.76 -1.61
N VAL A 172 -3.53 6.18 -0.43
CA VAL A 172 -4.55 5.14 -0.22
C VAL A 172 -5.90 5.82 -0.04
N GLU A 173 -6.84 5.44 -0.88
CA GLU A 173 -8.23 5.89 -0.81
C GLU A 173 -9.01 5.00 0.16
N PHE A 174 -9.67 5.61 1.14
CA PHE A 174 -10.52 4.88 2.08
C PHE A 174 -11.99 5.05 1.71
N ALA A 175 -12.51 4.13 0.90
CA ALA A 175 -13.92 4.10 0.52
C ALA A 175 -14.86 3.99 1.74
N ILE A 176 -14.38 3.35 2.80
CA ILE A 176 -15.10 3.13 4.06
C ILE A 176 -14.13 3.41 5.19
N SER A 177 -14.41 4.39 6.05
CA SER A 177 -13.54 4.77 7.16
C SER A 177 -14.28 5.70 8.13
N ASP A 178 -13.72 5.84 9.33
CA ASP A 178 -14.08 6.85 10.33
C ASP A 178 -13.34 8.18 10.13
N GLY A 179 -12.56 8.31 9.05
CA GLY A 179 -11.76 9.49 8.72
C GLY A 179 -10.41 9.55 9.42
N LEU A 180 -10.08 8.56 10.26
CA LEU A 180 -8.81 8.51 11.00
C LEU A 180 -7.73 7.68 10.28
N TRP A 181 -8.14 6.87 9.32
CA TRP A 181 -7.23 6.08 8.51
C TRP A 181 -6.59 6.90 7.40
N GLY A 182 -5.31 6.65 7.17
CA GLY A 182 -4.58 7.14 6.01
C GLY A 182 -3.53 6.14 5.55
N GLY A 183 -3.03 6.35 4.35
CA GLY A 183 -2.01 5.49 3.78
C GLY A 183 -1.41 6.05 2.51
N VAL A 184 -0.27 5.49 2.12
CA VAL A 184 0.35 5.73 0.81
C VAL A 184 0.85 4.39 0.25
N MET A 185 0.68 4.20 -1.05
CA MET A 185 1.41 3.23 -1.85
C MET A 185 2.78 3.82 -2.21
N VAL A 186 3.84 3.07 -1.92
CA VAL A 186 5.22 3.42 -2.25
C VAL A 186 5.69 2.49 -3.37
N ARG A 187 5.93 3.07 -4.55
CA ARG A 187 6.50 2.42 -5.74
C ARG A 187 7.84 3.01 -6.17
N ALA A 188 8.40 3.96 -5.39
CA ALA A 188 9.75 4.44 -5.60
C ALA A 188 10.74 3.28 -5.42
N ASP A 189 11.48 2.95 -6.47
CA ASP A 189 12.61 2.01 -6.42
C ASP A 189 13.91 2.73 -6.01
N ASP A 190 14.98 1.96 -5.85
CA ASP A 190 16.29 2.53 -5.49
C ASP A 190 16.81 3.47 -6.57
N ASP A 191 16.56 3.19 -7.85
CA ASP A 191 16.97 4.07 -8.94
C ASP A 191 16.27 5.43 -8.83
N ASP A 192 14.96 5.47 -8.60
CA ASP A 192 14.18 6.69 -8.39
C ASP A 192 14.74 7.52 -7.23
N ILE A 193 14.98 6.88 -6.07
CA ILE A 193 15.53 7.54 -4.89
C ILE A 193 16.92 8.11 -5.18
N GLY A 194 17.76 7.34 -5.88
CA GLY A 194 19.14 7.72 -6.20
C GLY A 194 19.19 8.87 -7.20
N LEU A 195 18.35 8.84 -8.22
CA LEU A 195 18.21 9.87 -9.23
C LEU A 195 17.73 11.19 -8.62
N VAL A 196 16.66 11.14 -7.83
CA VAL A 196 16.12 12.32 -7.13
C VAL A 196 17.16 12.93 -6.20
N THR A 197 17.80 12.11 -5.37
CA THR A 197 18.82 12.58 -4.41
C THR A 197 19.99 13.23 -5.15
N ARG A 198 20.50 12.58 -6.20
CA ARG A 198 21.60 13.11 -7.01
C ARG A 198 21.22 14.41 -7.72
N HIS A 199 20.01 14.50 -8.26
CA HIS A 199 19.52 15.71 -8.90
C HIS A 199 19.44 16.87 -7.90
N LEU A 200 18.80 16.66 -6.75
CA LEU A 200 18.63 17.68 -5.72
C LEU A 200 19.98 18.15 -5.13
N LEU A 201 20.97 17.24 -5.00
CA LEU A 201 22.35 17.62 -4.65
C LEU A 201 22.99 18.52 -5.72
N LYS A 202 22.85 18.17 -7.02
CA LYS A 202 23.42 18.96 -8.12
C LYS A 202 22.87 20.38 -8.17
N ILE A 203 21.57 20.57 -7.88
CA ILE A 203 20.93 21.89 -7.86
C ILE A 203 21.02 22.61 -6.50
N GLY A 204 21.80 22.05 -5.56
CA GLY A 204 22.06 22.68 -4.26
C GLY A 204 20.87 22.70 -3.30
N LYS A 205 19.87 21.83 -3.50
CA LYS A 205 18.68 21.71 -2.65
C LYS A 205 18.86 20.74 -1.47
N LEU A 206 19.87 19.88 -1.53
CA LEU A 206 20.29 19.02 -0.41
C LEU A 206 21.64 19.48 0.13
N HIS A 207 21.77 19.49 1.46
CA HIS A 207 23.00 19.83 2.16
C HIS A 207 23.48 18.65 3.00
N ILE A 208 24.78 18.37 2.94
CA ILE A 208 25.43 17.42 3.85
C ILE A 208 25.90 18.26 5.05
N THR A 209 25.07 18.36 6.09
CA THR A 209 25.48 18.95 7.37
C THR A 209 26.10 17.86 8.23
N HIS A 210 27.37 18.05 8.60
CA HIS A 210 28.10 17.19 9.53
C HIS A 210 27.59 17.35 10.98
#